data_AF-A0A973GTG6-F1
#
_entry.id   AF-A0A973GTG6-F1
#
_cell.length_a   1.000
_cell.length_b   1.000
_cell.length_c   1.000
_cell.angle_alpha   90.00
_cell.angle_beta   90.00
_cell.angle_gamma   90.00
#
_symmetry.space_group_name_H-M   'P 1'
#
loop_
_entity.id
_entity.type
_entity.pdbx_description
1 polymer ?
#
loop_
_entity_poly.entity_id
_entity_poly.type
_entity_poly.pdbx_seq_one_letter_code
_entity_poly.pdbx_strand_id
1 'polypeptide(L)'
;AKMATSFGIEYIIKGAPAGELVKITLRYLHPMISNPETGKKYTSQEVSIAALVGKKIHEGYTFDHEWELVTGAWVIQVFYDGRKLAEQYFTIYKP
;
A
#
# COMPACT_ATOMS: atom_id res chain seq x y z
N ALA A 1 1.35 17.03 2.59
CA ALA A 1 1.86 15.93 3.40
C ALA A 1 1.86 16.44 4.82
N LYS A 2 1.07 15.80 5.69
CA LYS A 2 0.88 16.16 7.10
C LYS A 2 0.88 14.84 7.89
N MET A 3 1.47 14.85 9.08
CA MET A 3 1.45 13.70 9.98
C MET A 3 0.01 13.22 10.24
N ALA A 4 -0.19 11.91 10.40
CA ALA A 4 -1.50 11.25 10.56
C ALA A 4 -2.45 11.40 9.36
N THR A 5 -1.95 11.79 8.18
CA THR A 5 -2.74 11.70 6.95
C THR A 5 -2.62 10.29 6.39
N SER A 6 -3.75 9.69 6.04
CA SER A 6 -3.82 8.41 5.33
C SER A 6 -4.20 8.65 3.87
N PHE A 7 -3.66 7.83 2.98
CA PHE A 7 -4.09 7.72 1.59
C PHE A 7 -4.06 6.26 1.17
N GLY A 8 -4.87 5.89 0.19
CA GLY A 8 -5.03 4.49 -0.14
C GLY A 8 -5.95 4.23 -1.31
N ILE A 9 -6.26 2.96 -1.48
CA ILE A 9 -7.15 2.43 -2.51
C ILE A 9 -8.30 1.66 -1.86
N GLU A 10 -9.43 1.70 -2.55
CA GLU A 10 -10.56 0.81 -2.29
C GLU A 10 -10.77 -0.04 -3.55
N TYR A 11 -10.90 -1.35 -3.38
CA TYR A 11 -11.08 -2.27 -4.50
C TYR A 11 -11.88 -3.52 -4.11
N ILE A 12 -12.30 -4.27 -5.13
CA ILE A 12 -12.96 -5.58 -4.99
C ILE A 12 -12.21 -6.58 -5.85
N ILE A 13 -11.83 -7.72 -5.26
CA ILE A 13 -11.26 -8.85 -6.00
C ILE A 13 -12.40 -9.62 -6.65
N LYS A 14 -12.42 -9.68 -7.98
CA LYS A 14 -13.38 -10.49 -8.74
C LYS A 14 -12.79 -11.87 -8.99
N GLY A 15 -13.54 -12.90 -8.63
CA GLY A 15 -13.13 -14.30 -8.75
C GLY A 15 -14.23 -15.22 -8.26
N ALA A 16 -13.95 -16.53 -8.18
CA ALA A 16 -14.86 -17.52 -7.64
C ALA A 16 -14.09 -18.60 -6.88
N PRO A 17 -14.70 -19.23 -5.85
CA PRO A 17 -15.99 -18.87 -5.25
C PRO A 17 -15.99 -17.52 -4.50
N ALA A 18 -17.15 -16.85 -4.53
CA ALA A 18 -17.35 -15.63 -3.74
C ALA A 18 -17.27 -15.94 -2.24
N GLY A 19 -16.61 -15.08 -1.48
CA GLY A 19 -16.37 -15.30 -0.05
C GLY A 19 -15.19 -16.23 0.26
N GLU A 20 -14.47 -16.73 -0.74
CA GLU A 20 -13.21 -17.42 -0.50
C GLU A 20 -12.15 -16.46 0.04
N LEU A 21 -11.36 -16.92 1.00
CA LEU A 21 -10.22 -16.20 1.53
C LEU A 21 -9.00 -16.44 0.63
N VAL A 22 -8.54 -15.39 -0.04
CA VAL A 22 -7.35 -15.43 -0.89
C VAL A 22 -6.23 -14.60 -0.28
N LYS A 23 -4.98 -15.07 -0.44
CA LYS A 23 -3.80 -14.29 -0.06
C LYS A 23 -3.44 -13.35 -1.21
N ILE A 24 -3.38 -12.06 -0.92
CA ILE A 24 -2.85 -11.06 -1.85
C ILE A 24 -1.62 -10.39 -1.24
N THR A 25 -0.80 -9.79 -2.11
CA THR A 25 0.35 -8.98 -1.69
C THR A 25 0.15 -7.55 -2.13
N LEU A 26 0.23 -6.63 -1.17
CA LEU A 26 0.32 -5.21 -1.42
C LEU A 26 1.79 -4.83 -1.50
N ARG A 27 2.15 -4.08 -2.54
CA ARG A 27 3.47 -3.47 -2.65
C ARG A 27 3.32 -1.96 -2.66
N TYR A 28 3.93 -1.31 -1.69
CA TYR A 28 4.05 0.14 -1.60
C TYR A 28 5.39 0.53 -2.17
N LEU A 29 5.40 1.36 -3.20
CA LEU A 29 6.61 1.98 -3.75
C LEU A 29 6.60 3.45 -3.39
N HIS A 30 7.72 3.97 -2.94
CA HIS A 30 7.83 5.34 -2.46
C HIS A 30 9.27 5.85 -2.56
N PRO A 31 9.52 7.17 -2.47
CA PRO A 31 10.87 7.69 -2.40
C PRO A 31 11.54 7.19 -1.10
N MET A 32 12.87 7.25 -1.02
CA MET A 32 13.61 6.64 0.08
C MET A 32 13.12 7.13 1.45
N ILE A 33 12.58 6.19 2.24
CA ILE A 33 12.31 6.39 3.66
C ILE A 33 13.55 5.95 4.43
N SER A 34 13.95 6.75 5.41
CA SER A 34 15.04 6.43 6.33
C SER A 34 14.48 6.38 7.74
N ASN A 35 14.37 5.16 8.30
CA ASN A 35 13.96 4.97 9.68
C ASN A 35 15.18 5.24 10.60
N PRO A 36 15.17 6.30 11.42
CA PRO A 36 16.32 6.69 12.23
C PRO A 36 16.57 5.75 13.42
N GLU A 37 15.54 5.03 13.88
CA GLU A 37 15.62 4.14 15.04
C GLU A 37 16.32 2.82 14.71
N THR A 38 16.07 2.30 13.50
CA THR A 38 16.61 1.01 13.03
C THR A 38 17.78 1.19 12.06
N GLY A 39 17.99 2.41 11.56
CA GLY A 39 18.94 2.71 10.48
C GLY A 39 18.51 2.17 9.11
N LYS A 40 17.33 1.55 8.99
CA LYS A 40 16.85 0.98 7.73
C LYS A 40 16.52 2.07 6.73
N LYS A 41 16.89 1.83 5.48
CA LYS A 41 16.52 2.65 4.32
C LYS A 41 15.84 1.78 3.29
N TYR A 42 14.72 2.22 2.76
CA TYR A 42 13.95 1.45 1.80
C TYR A 42 13.13 2.36 0.89
N THR A 43 12.87 1.86 -0.32
CA THR A 43 12.03 2.52 -1.34
C THR A 43 10.76 1.72 -1.64
N SER A 44 10.61 0.59 -0.95
CA SER A 44 9.46 -0.28 -1.10
C SER A 44 9.17 -1.08 0.16
N GLN A 45 7.92 -1.45 0.34
CA GLN A 45 7.46 -2.38 1.37
C GLN A 45 6.42 -3.33 0.77
N GLU A 46 6.43 -4.58 1.23
CA GLU A 46 5.44 -5.57 0.86
C GLU A 46 4.70 -6.09 2.09
N VAL A 47 3.38 -6.22 1.97
CA VAL A 47 2.51 -6.77 3.01
C VAL A 47 1.60 -7.80 2.38
N SER A 48 1.61 -9.02 2.93
CA SER A 48 0.65 -10.05 2.57
C SER A 48 -0.57 -9.95 3.46
N ILE A 49 -1.76 -9.92 2.86
CA ILE A 49 -3.04 -9.93 3.58
C ILE A 49 -3.95 -11.03 3.06
N ALA A 50 -4.91 -11.42 3.88
CA ALA A 50 -5.99 -12.30 3.49
C ALA A 50 -7.23 -11.46 3.14
N ALA A 51 -7.80 -11.68 1.96
CA ALA A 51 -8.90 -10.91 1.41
C ALA A 51 -10.03 -11.83 0.98
N LEU A 52 -11.28 -11.41 1.19
CA LEU A 52 -12.45 -12.17 0.75
C LEU A 52 -12.81 -11.80 -0.68
N VAL A 53 -12.90 -12.80 -1.56
CA VAL A 53 -13.34 -12.64 -2.95
C VAL A 53 -14.75 -12.03 -2.97
N GLY A 54 -14.95 -11.00 -3.78
CA GLY A 54 -16.23 -10.30 -3.92
C GLY A 54 -16.57 -9.33 -2.78
N LYS A 55 -15.68 -9.13 -1.80
CA LYS A 55 -15.83 -8.09 -0.77
C LYS A 55 -14.98 -6.86 -1.08
N LYS A 56 -15.44 -5.72 -0.59
CA LYS A 56 -14.73 -4.45 -0.64
C LYS A 56 -13.58 -4.47 0.35
N ILE A 57 -12.42 -4.00 -0.08
CA ILE A 57 -11.17 -3.98 0.67
C ILE A 57 -10.62 -2.56 0.63
N HIS A 58 -10.12 -2.07 1.77
CA HIS A 58 -9.51 -0.75 1.91
C HIS A 58 -8.07 -0.93 2.38
N GLU A 59 -7.13 -0.39 1.62
CA GLU A 59 -5.71 -0.51 1.92
C GLU A 59 -5.01 0.80 1.67
N GLY A 60 -4.02 1.12 2.49
CA GLY A 60 -3.38 2.42 2.42
C GLY A 60 -2.17 2.54 3.31
N TYR A 61 -1.56 3.72 3.23
CA TYR A 61 -0.45 4.12 4.04
C TYR A 61 -0.88 5.28 4.94
N THR A 62 -0.52 5.20 6.21
CA THR A 62 -0.66 6.30 7.18
C THR A 62 0.73 6.76 7.57
N PHE A 63 0.97 8.06 7.59
CA PHE A 63 2.22 8.62 8.11
C PHE A 63 2.16 8.65 9.65
N ASP A 64 2.55 7.55 10.27
CA ASP A 64 2.55 7.34 11.73
C ASP A 64 3.77 8.00 12.38
N HIS A 65 4.87 8.12 11.65
CA HIS A 65 6.07 8.83 12.08
C HIS A 65 6.47 9.97 11.12
N GLU A 66 7.11 11.01 11.65
CA GLU A 66 7.54 12.16 10.84
C GLU A 66 8.52 11.76 9.72
N TRP A 67 9.38 10.77 9.96
CA TRP A 67 10.36 10.28 8.98
C TRP A 67 9.73 9.49 7.82
N GLU A 68 8.44 9.15 7.91
CA GLU A 68 7.67 8.53 6.82
C GLU A 68 7.08 9.57 5.86
N LEU A 69 7.04 10.85 6.28
CA LEU A 69 6.47 11.95 5.52
C LEU A 69 7.41 12.37 4.38
N VAL A 70 7.49 11.53 3.37
CA VAL A 70 8.36 11.72 2.20
C VAL A 70 7.51 12.14 1.01
N THR A 71 7.74 13.37 0.53
CA THR A 71 7.10 13.88 -0.68
C THR A 71 7.63 13.21 -1.93
N GLY A 72 6.78 13.08 -2.94
CA GLY A 72 7.14 12.53 -4.24
C GLY A 72 6.11 11.54 -4.76
N ALA A 73 6.55 10.69 -5.68
CA ALA A 73 5.72 9.66 -6.29
C ALA A 73 5.59 8.45 -5.36
N TRP A 74 4.35 8.06 -5.09
CA TRP A 74 3.98 6.85 -4.36
C TRP A 74 3.12 5.96 -5.26
N VAL A 75 3.28 4.65 -5.14
CA VAL A 75 2.47 3.67 -5.87
C VAL A 75 2.02 2.58 -4.92
N ILE A 76 0.73 2.28 -4.92
CA ILE A 76 0.18 1.09 -4.26
C ILE A 76 -0.15 0.08 -5.35
N GLN A 77 0.42 -1.12 -5.26
CA GLN A 77 0.21 -2.20 -6.20
C GLN A 77 -0.44 -3.40 -5.49
N VAL A 78 -1.39 -4.05 -6.16
CA VAL A 78 -2.06 -5.26 -5.65
C VAL A 78 -1.63 -6.44 -6.51
N PHE A 79 -1.13 -7.50 -5.87
CA PHE A 79 -0.70 -8.74 -6.50
C PHE A 79 -1.50 -9.93 -5.98
N TYR A 80 -1.80 -10.87 -6.87
CA TYR A 80 -2.32 -12.19 -6.54
C TYR A 80 -1.49 -13.23 -7.31
N ASP A 81 -0.94 -14.20 -6.60
CA ASP A 81 -0.12 -15.28 -7.17
C ASP A 81 0.99 -14.76 -8.12
N GLY A 82 1.73 -13.75 -7.66
CA GLY A 82 2.81 -13.11 -8.44
C GLY A 82 2.36 -12.20 -9.59
N ARG A 83 1.06 -12.19 -9.94
CA ARG A 83 0.50 -11.33 -10.98
C ARG A 83 -0.01 -10.02 -10.40
N LYS A 84 0.41 -8.90 -10.99
CA LYS A 84 -0.14 -7.57 -10.68
C LYS A 84 -1.59 -7.49 -11.19
N LEU A 85 -2.52 -7.24 -10.28
CA LEU A 85 -3.95 -7.07 -10.59
C LEU A 85 -4.30 -5.61 -10.83
N ALA A 86 -3.74 -4.71 -10.02
CA ALA A 86 -4.01 -3.28 -10.08
C ALA A 86 -2.82 -2.47 -9.55
N GLU A 87 -2.76 -1.20 -9.93
CA GLU A 87 -1.89 -0.21 -9.30
C GLU A 87 -2.54 1.16 -9.30
N GLN A 88 -2.23 1.97 -8.29
CA GLN A 88 -2.66 3.35 -8.17
C GLN A 88 -1.47 4.23 -7.82
N TYR A 89 -1.34 5.32 -8.57
CA TYR A 89 -0.31 6.33 -8.38
C TYR A 89 -0.84 7.47 -7.50
N PHE A 90 0.02 7.97 -6.63
CA PHE A 90 -0.21 9.13 -5.78
C PHE A 90 0.99 10.06 -5.89
N THR A 91 0.74 11.37 -5.83
CA THR A 91 1.81 12.36 -5.67
C THR A 91 1.60 13.06 -4.34
N ILE A 92 2.54 12.86 -3.43
CA ILE A 92 2.51 13.45 -2.10
C ILE A 92 3.33 14.75 -2.14
N TYR A 93 2.69 15.90 -1.92
CA TYR A 93 3.32 17.22 -1.88
C TYR A 93 3.07 17.88 -0.52
N LYS A 94 3.94 18.79 -0.07
CA LYS A 94 3.63 19.69 1.07
C LYS A 94 2.68 20.79 0.58
N PRO A 95 1.69 21.21 1.38
CA PRO A 95 0.86 22.36 1.05
C PRO A 95 1.70 23.60 0.75
#